data_AF-A0AAV1IHK6-F1
#
_entry.id   AF-A0AAV1IHK6-F1
#
_cell.length_a   1.000
_cell.length_b   1.000
_cell.length_c   1.000
_cell.angle_alpha   90.00
_cell.angle_beta   90.00
_cell.angle_gamma   90.00
#
_symmetry.space_group_name_H-M   'P 1'
#
loop_
_entity.id
_entity.type
_entity.pdbx_description
1 polymer ?
#
loop_
_entity_poly.entity_id
_entity_poly.type
_entity_poly.pdbx_seq_one_letter_code
_entity_poly.pdbx_strand_id
1 'polypeptide(L)'
;MAWSKQAADALNGMGMMEQRKKKVPVFLRQAIRQGIGVTIAVLLGYAIADTLGGNQGQRGVQWLQGCKWAAITVVVVASPMLGKVSQVSMERTIGTVCGGLLGLGISLLGHGFGQDSDMVFTGVAAFVVAFTAVIVGWALSLDYSAKLFTMTFVLVIMGSERASDAYLVALTRISGIVGGVLVMLLLSVIIFPKSASHQASDNMTEALVSLVNLSTLAWRLLERDTSVHGTKGRLERARSTALLGQDSYKRMDEDLLEGHKTATERDQTEAECEKMLMQVYDKLVKCDELLPVAANEVYVRTFRGRWCFLPGIPGLRGCCSGKSTSWRLPQREIKDLGTCMRRVARVLWALHVILQEGFDEEVGMILKQIYPPTMMLDLEASSQEAILELAKAFPYRPAAEAAGLNRFQRTVSELVTISAEQRSMAVHQLHRYSASRQSCNDLSKLSARSEASAASSEGKELEPDQAASAITPPHIMPPLNGLATERSSRASIDWRNQKLQSEDEDGESIAEKLDIFPPSRSGYTQKVRWFSFQFVVQQLAEELEDMHTATQLVLAALPKPPSKRRGRLLGPLEPLLPH
;
A
#
# COMPACT_ATOMS: atom_id res chain seq x y z
N MET A 1 9.92 20.67 3.44
CA MET A 1 10.35 21.53 2.30
C MET A 1 11.82 21.28 1.90
N ALA A 2 12.27 21.87 0.78
CA ALA A 2 13.66 22.03 0.33
C ALA A 2 14.56 20.76 0.26
N TRP A 3 15.23 20.37 1.35
CA TRP A 3 16.15 19.21 1.41
C TRP A 3 15.46 17.89 1.00
N SER A 4 14.15 17.77 1.27
CA SER A 4 13.33 16.64 0.80
C SER A 4 13.16 16.63 -0.72
N LYS A 5 13.00 17.80 -1.34
CA LYS A 5 12.91 17.97 -2.79
C LYS A 5 14.25 17.68 -3.46
N GLN A 6 15.37 18.15 -2.90
CA GLN A 6 16.72 17.79 -3.37
C GLN A 6 17.01 16.28 -3.22
N ALA A 7 16.55 15.64 -2.15
CA ALA A 7 16.71 14.20 -1.95
C ALA A 7 15.83 13.39 -2.93
N ALA A 8 14.58 13.81 -3.15
CA ALA A 8 13.68 13.22 -4.14
C ALA A 8 14.20 13.45 -5.56
N ASP A 9 14.73 14.63 -5.88
CA ASP A 9 15.35 14.96 -7.16
C ASP A 9 16.68 14.23 -7.36
N ALA A 10 17.44 13.95 -6.29
CA ALA A 10 18.62 13.09 -6.35
C ALA A 10 18.25 11.61 -6.58
N LEU A 11 17.17 11.12 -5.98
CA LEU A 11 16.63 9.78 -6.21
C LEU A 11 16.06 9.64 -7.63
N ASN A 12 15.27 10.62 -8.09
CA ASN A 12 14.76 10.72 -9.45
C ASN A 12 15.91 10.88 -10.45
N GLY A 13 16.93 11.67 -10.12
CA GLY A 13 18.13 11.88 -10.91
C GLY A 13 18.97 10.61 -11.05
N MET A 14 19.09 9.79 -10.00
CA MET A 14 19.70 8.46 -10.08
C MET A 14 18.88 7.49 -10.93
N GLY A 15 17.55 7.48 -10.80
CA GLY A 15 16.66 6.71 -11.67
C GLY A 15 16.74 7.11 -13.15
N MET A 16 16.82 8.42 -13.42
CA MET A 16 16.91 9.01 -14.77
C MET A 16 18.31 8.86 -15.39
N MET A 17 19.39 8.98 -14.61
CA MET A 17 20.77 8.74 -15.05
C MET A 17 20.97 7.29 -15.49
N GLU A 18 20.28 6.33 -14.87
CA GLU A 18 20.33 4.93 -15.27
C GLU A 18 19.48 4.61 -16.52
N GLN A 19 18.52 5.48 -16.88
CA GLN A 19 17.75 5.39 -18.12
C GLN A 19 18.45 6.05 -19.33
N ARG A 20 19.42 6.95 -19.13
CA ARG A 20 20.15 7.65 -20.22
C ARG A 20 21.21 6.83 -20.96
N LYS A 21 21.52 5.60 -20.54
CA LYS A 21 22.28 4.68 -21.41
C LYS A 21 21.29 4.07 -22.39
N LYS A 22 21.43 4.31 -23.69
CA LYS A 22 20.65 3.68 -24.78
C LYS A 22 20.50 2.16 -24.52
N LYS A 23 19.45 1.77 -23.81
CA LYS A 23 19.20 0.37 -23.43
C LYS A 23 18.68 -0.28 -24.70
N VAL A 24 19.45 -1.25 -25.23
CA VAL A 24 18.99 -2.14 -26.31
C VAL A 24 17.56 -2.59 -25.97
N PRO A 25 16.57 -2.39 -26.87
CA PRO A 25 15.18 -2.65 -26.55
C PRO A 25 14.96 -4.12 -26.20
N VAL A 26 13.99 -4.39 -25.33
CA VAL A 26 13.77 -5.73 -24.74
C VAL A 26 13.54 -6.78 -25.83
N PHE A 27 12.76 -6.44 -26.87
CA PHE A 27 12.48 -7.34 -27.99
C PHE A 27 13.77 -7.72 -28.74
N LEU A 28 14.71 -6.79 -28.91
CA LEU A 28 15.95 -7.04 -29.65
C LEU A 28 16.87 -7.99 -28.88
N ARG A 29 16.95 -7.84 -27.55
CA ARG A 29 17.71 -8.78 -26.70
C ARG A 29 17.15 -10.20 -26.78
N GLN A 30 15.83 -10.31 -26.75
CA GLN A 30 15.15 -11.60 -26.91
C GLN A 30 15.40 -12.20 -28.29
N ALA A 31 15.26 -11.40 -29.35
CA ALA A 31 15.47 -11.83 -30.73
C ALA A 31 16.90 -12.32 -30.97
N ILE A 32 17.92 -11.60 -30.48
CA ILE A 32 19.33 -12.02 -30.59
C ILE A 32 19.52 -13.39 -29.95
N ARG A 33 19.06 -13.54 -28.72
CA ARG A 33 19.27 -14.75 -27.93
C ARG A 33 18.51 -15.96 -28.51
N GLN A 34 17.30 -15.76 -29.03
CA GLN A 34 16.53 -16.78 -29.74
C GLN A 34 17.21 -17.16 -31.07
N GLY A 35 17.64 -16.16 -31.86
CA GLY A 35 18.34 -16.38 -33.13
C GLY A 35 19.62 -17.20 -32.94
N ILE A 36 20.44 -16.84 -31.95
CA ILE A 36 21.65 -17.59 -31.60
C ILE A 36 21.32 -19.04 -31.21
N GLY A 37 20.30 -19.25 -30.38
CA GLY A 37 19.93 -20.61 -29.95
C GLY A 37 19.43 -21.50 -31.10
N VAL A 38 18.64 -20.96 -32.02
CA VAL A 38 18.19 -21.70 -33.21
C VAL A 38 19.38 -22.00 -34.13
N THR A 39 20.25 -21.02 -34.37
CA THR A 39 21.46 -21.22 -35.17
C THR A 39 22.36 -22.30 -34.57
N ILE A 40 22.58 -22.30 -33.25
CA ILE A 40 23.35 -23.35 -32.56
C ILE A 40 22.70 -24.73 -32.79
N ALA A 41 21.38 -24.85 -32.57
CA ALA A 41 20.69 -26.15 -32.73
C ALA A 41 20.75 -26.67 -34.17
N VAL A 42 20.61 -25.79 -35.17
CA VAL A 42 20.65 -26.15 -36.60
C VAL A 42 22.07 -26.51 -37.04
N LEU A 43 23.07 -25.70 -36.70
CA LEU A 43 24.47 -25.97 -37.05
C LEU A 43 24.95 -27.27 -36.41
N LEU A 44 24.62 -27.51 -35.14
CA LEU A 44 24.95 -28.74 -34.43
C LEU A 44 24.26 -29.96 -35.07
N GLY A 45 23.05 -29.78 -35.60
CA GLY A 45 22.33 -30.80 -36.36
C GLY A 45 23.09 -31.23 -37.61
N TYR A 46 23.43 -30.29 -38.49
CA TYR A 46 24.09 -30.60 -39.77
C TYR A 46 25.55 -31.01 -39.58
N ALA A 47 26.33 -30.28 -38.77
CA ALA A 47 27.76 -30.56 -38.59
C ALA A 47 28.03 -31.95 -38.00
N ILE A 48 27.19 -32.40 -37.06
CA ILE A 48 27.37 -33.72 -36.44
C ILE A 48 26.67 -34.82 -37.23
N ALA A 49 25.56 -34.54 -37.93
CA ALA A 49 24.96 -35.51 -38.85
C ALA A 49 25.95 -35.93 -39.95
N ASP A 50 26.74 -34.99 -40.48
CA ASP A 50 27.75 -35.28 -41.51
C ASP A 50 28.89 -36.17 -40.98
N THR A 51 29.25 -36.06 -39.69
CA THR A 51 30.28 -36.92 -39.07
C THR A 51 29.78 -38.31 -38.66
N LEU A 52 28.46 -38.51 -38.52
CA LEU A 52 27.85 -39.79 -38.09
C LEU A 52 27.41 -40.69 -39.26
N GLY A 53 28.08 -40.59 -40.42
CA GLY A 53 27.74 -41.34 -41.63
C GLY A 53 26.74 -40.62 -42.55
N GLY A 54 26.57 -39.31 -42.34
CA GLY A 54 25.73 -38.45 -43.16
C GLY A 54 24.23 -38.69 -43.01
N ASN A 55 23.47 -37.98 -43.85
CA ASN A 55 22.01 -37.96 -43.82
C ASN A 55 21.34 -39.28 -44.30
N GLN A 56 22.11 -40.32 -44.64
CA GLN A 56 21.61 -41.67 -44.94
C GLN A 56 21.82 -42.68 -43.79
N GLY A 57 22.68 -42.39 -42.82
CA GLY A 57 22.87 -43.25 -41.64
C GLY A 57 21.71 -43.12 -40.65
N GLN A 58 21.16 -44.24 -40.15
CA GLN A 58 20.06 -44.25 -39.17
C GLN A 58 20.36 -43.39 -37.93
N ARG A 59 21.62 -43.35 -37.48
CA ARG A 59 22.10 -42.51 -36.37
C ARG A 59 22.10 -41.01 -36.71
N GLY A 60 22.52 -40.65 -37.93
CA GLY A 60 22.51 -39.26 -38.41
C GLY A 60 21.08 -38.71 -38.52
N VAL A 61 20.14 -39.52 -39.02
CA VAL A 61 18.71 -39.14 -39.10
C VAL A 61 18.13 -38.91 -37.69
N GLN A 62 18.40 -39.78 -36.72
CA GLN A 62 17.93 -39.61 -35.34
C GLN A 62 18.52 -38.38 -34.66
N TRP A 63 19.80 -38.12 -34.86
CA TRP A 63 20.47 -36.91 -34.35
C TRP A 63 19.80 -35.65 -34.90
N LEU A 64 19.60 -35.60 -36.22
CA LEU A 64 18.95 -34.48 -36.88
C LEU A 64 17.53 -34.26 -36.36
N GLN A 65 16.76 -35.34 -36.11
CA GLN A 65 15.44 -35.25 -35.48
C GLN A 65 15.52 -34.67 -34.06
N GLY A 66 16.48 -35.08 -33.24
CA GLY A 66 16.73 -34.49 -31.92
C GLY A 66 17.03 -32.98 -32.01
N CYS A 67 17.89 -32.57 -32.94
CA CYS A 67 18.22 -31.16 -33.17
C CYS A 67 17.02 -30.35 -33.68
N LYS A 68 16.14 -30.92 -34.51
CA LYS A 68 14.87 -30.28 -34.90
C LYS A 68 13.99 -29.98 -33.68
N TRP A 69 13.78 -30.97 -32.80
CA TRP A 69 13.02 -30.79 -31.57
C TRP A 69 13.71 -29.86 -30.56
N ALA A 70 15.04 -29.78 -30.58
CA ALA A 70 15.80 -28.77 -29.83
C ALA A 70 15.56 -27.35 -30.36
N ALA A 71 15.64 -27.14 -31.68
CA ALA A 71 15.42 -25.83 -32.31
C ALA A 71 14.00 -25.31 -32.05
N ILE A 72 12.98 -26.17 -32.20
CA ILE A 72 11.59 -25.82 -31.86
C ILE A 72 11.48 -25.44 -30.38
N THR A 73 12.16 -26.18 -29.50
CA THR A 73 12.13 -25.92 -28.05
C THR A 73 12.76 -24.58 -27.69
N VAL A 74 13.88 -24.22 -28.31
CA VAL A 74 14.51 -22.90 -28.12
C VAL A 74 13.52 -21.78 -28.44
N VAL A 75 12.80 -21.89 -29.55
CA VAL A 75 11.79 -20.90 -29.96
C VAL A 75 10.65 -20.81 -28.95
N VAL A 76 10.10 -21.96 -28.53
CA VAL A 76 8.93 -21.98 -27.64
C VAL A 76 9.26 -21.52 -26.22
N VAL A 77 10.46 -21.83 -25.72
CA VAL A 77 10.88 -21.49 -24.36
C VAL A 77 11.47 -20.07 -24.27
N ALA A 78 11.73 -19.42 -25.40
CA ALA A 78 12.30 -18.07 -25.43
C ALA A 78 11.35 -17.03 -24.80
N SER A 79 11.69 -16.54 -23.62
CA SER A 79 10.95 -15.50 -22.90
C SER A 79 11.93 -14.46 -22.32
N PRO A 80 11.63 -13.15 -22.31
CA PRO A 80 12.62 -12.12 -21.95
C PRO A 80 13.12 -12.20 -20.50
N MET A 81 12.38 -12.86 -19.60
CA MET A 81 12.72 -13.00 -18.18
C MET A 81 13.27 -14.39 -17.86
N LEU A 82 14.32 -14.46 -17.04
CA LEU A 82 14.95 -15.71 -16.59
C LEU A 82 13.95 -16.66 -15.91
N GLY A 83 13.16 -16.17 -14.96
CA GLY A 83 12.16 -16.97 -14.27
C GLY A 83 11.13 -17.60 -15.21
N LYS A 84 10.72 -16.87 -16.26
CA LYS A 84 9.71 -17.37 -17.21
C LYS A 84 10.29 -18.44 -18.13
N VAL A 85 11.54 -18.28 -18.58
CA VAL A 85 12.27 -19.33 -19.32
C VAL A 85 12.37 -20.59 -18.46
N SER A 86 12.75 -20.44 -17.18
CA SER A 86 12.86 -21.57 -16.24
C SER A 86 11.53 -22.30 -16.08
N GLN A 87 10.44 -21.57 -15.85
CA GLN A 87 9.09 -22.12 -15.69
C GLN A 87 8.65 -22.91 -16.93
N VAL A 88 8.65 -22.25 -18.10
CA VAL A 88 8.18 -22.85 -19.36
C VAL A 88 9.07 -24.05 -19.75
N SER A 89 10.37 -23.98 -19.45
CA SER A 89 11.29 -25.08 -19.69
C SER A 89 10.99 -26.31 -18.83
N MET A 90 10.69 -26.12 -17.54
CA MET A 90 10.34 -27.24 -16.65
C MET A 90 9.02 -27.87 -17.02
N GLU A 91 7.99 -27.06 -17.26
CA GLU A 91 6.68 -27.56 -17.66
C GLU A 91 6.78 -28.40 -18.94
N ARG A 92 7.66 -27.98 -19.87
CA ARG A 92 7.94 -28.70 -21.12
C ARG A 92 8.76 -29.97 -20.92
N THR A 93 9.81 -29.93 -20.12
CA THR A 93 10.62 -31.12 -19.82
C THR A 93 9.78 -32.19 -19.11
N ILE A 94 8.99 -31.81 -18.09
CA ILE A 94 8.15 -32.74 -17.33
C ILE A 94 7.10 -33.39 -18.25
N GLY A 95 6.34 -32.57 -18.99
CA GLY A 95 5.31 -33.09 -19.91
C GLY A 95 5.90 -34.06 -20.94
N THR A 96 7.03 -33.71 -21.54
CA THR A 96 7.71 -34.55 -22.55
C THR A 96 8.24 -35.85 -21.96
N VAL A 97 8.92 -35.80 -20.82
CA VAL A 97 9.50 -37.00 -20.19
C VAL A 97 8.39 -37.95 -19.77
N CYS A 98 7.36 -37.45 -19.07
CA CYS A 98 6.23 -38.28 -18.65
C CYS A 98 5.47 -38.85 -19.85
N GLY A 99 5.19 -38.04 -20.87
CA GLY A 99 4.44 -38.46 -22.06
C GLY A 99 5.23 -39.46 -22.90
N GLY A 100 6.54 -39.23 -23.03
CA GLY A 100 7.46 -40.12 -23.72
C GLY A 100 7.55 -41.48 -23.02
N LEU A 101 7.79 -41.51 -21.71
CA LEU A 101 7.88 -42.76 -20.94
C LEU A 101 6.57 -43.54 -20.93
N LEU A 102 5.43 -42.87 -20.78
CA LEU A 102 4.13 -43.54 -20.84
C LEU A 102 3.82 -44.07 -22.25
N GLY A 103 4.16 -43.30 -23.29
CA GLY A 103 4.05 -43.73 -24.68
C GLY A 103 4.86 -45.00 -24.94
N LEU A 104 6.09 -45.05 -24.44
CA LEU A 104 6.91 -46.27 -24.49
C LEU A 104 6.26 -47.45 -23.80
N GLY A 105 5.73 -47.25 -22.58
CA GLY A 105 5.05 -48.29 -21.83
C GLY A 105 3.87 -48.87 -22.62
N ILE A 106 3.00 -48.01 -23.15
CA ILE A 106 1.83 -48.44 -23.93
C ILE A 106 2.24 -49.12 -25.23
N SER A 107 3.22 -48.58 -25.97
CA SER A 107 3.75 -49.24 -27.17
C SER A 107 4.31 -50.63 -26.86
N LEU A 108 5.05 -50.80 -25.75
CA LEU A 108 5.58 -52.11 -25.36
C LEU A 108 4.48 -53.10 -24.97
N LEU A 109 3.42 -52.65 -24.28
CA LEU A 109 2.29 -53.49 -23.93
C LEU A 109 1.47 -53.91 -25.16
N GLY A 110 1.22 -52.99 -26.10
CA GLY A 110 0.43 -53.24 -27.32
C GLY A 110 1.02 -54.32 -28.23
N HIS A 111 2.34 -54.32 -28.38
CA HIS A 111 3.07 -55.34 -29.16
C HIS A 111 2.93 -56.76 -28.59
N GLY A 112 2.52 -56.91 -27.32
CA GLY A 112 2.26 -58.21 -26.71
C GLY A 112 0.95 -58.87 -27.13
N PHE A 113 0.01 -58.12 -27.73
CA PHE A 113 -1.36 -58.59 -27.98
C PHE A 113 -1.64 -59.08 -29.41
N GLY A 114 -0.70 -58.98 -30.35
CA GLY A 114 -0.92 -59.34 -31.76
C GLY A 114 -1.43 -58.18 -32.62
N GLN A 115 -1.23 -58.27 -33.94
CA GLN A 115 -1.21 -57.12 -34.85
C GLN A 115 -2.56 -56.41 -35.03
N ASP A 116 -3.68 -57.14 -35.07
CA ASP A 116 -5.02 -56.55 -35.28
C ASP A 116 -5.59 -55.89 -34.01
N SER A 117 -5.26 -56.42 -32.83
CA SER A 117 -5.69 -55.87 -31.53
C SER A 117 -4.85 -54.69 -31.06
N ASP A 118 -3.63 -54.52 -31.58
CA ASP A 118 -2.71 -53.45 -31.18
C ASP A 118 -3.26 -52.06 -31.53
N MET A 119 -3.88 -51.91 -32.71
CA MET A 119 -4.45 -50.63 -33.16
C MET A 119 -5.64 -50.18 -32.29
N VAL A 120 -6.55 -51.12 -31.97
CA VAL A 120 -7.72 -50.82 -31.12
C VAL A 120 -7.27 -50.53 -29.68
N PHE A 121 -6.34 -51.32 -29.14
CA PHE A 121 -5.79 -51.10 -27.81
C PHE A 121 -5.10 -49.73 -27.69
N THR A 122 -4.23 -49.41 -28.65
CA THR A 122 -3.52 -48.13 -28.68
C THR A 122 -4.47 -46.94 -28.82
N GLY A 123 -5.53 -47.08 -29.63
CA GLY A 123 -6.57 -46.06 -29.77
C GLY A 123 -7.34 -45.80 -28.47
N VAL A 124 -7.76 -46.86 -27.77
CA VAL A 124 -8.45 -46.73 -26.46
C VAL A 124 -7.51 -46.15 -25.42
N ALA A 125 -6.25 -46.61 -25.38
CA ALA A 125 -5.25 -46.07 -24.48
C ALA A 125 -5.02 -44.56 -24.73
N ALA A 126 -4.97 -44.13 -26.00
CA ALA A 126 -4.83 -42.72 -26.34
C ALA A 126 -6.01 -41.87 -25.87
N PHE A 127 -7.25 -42.37 -25.99
CA PHE A 127 -8.43 -41.70 -25.45
C PHE A 127 -8.33 -41.54 -23.92
N VAL A 128 -8.01 -42.62 -23.20
CA VAL A 128 -7.90 -42.60 -21.74
C VAL A 128 -6.80 -41.65 -21.28
N VAL A 129 -5.61 -41.70 -21.90
CA VAL A 129 -4.48 -40.83 -21.56
C VAL A 129 -4.80 -39.36 -21.86
N ALA A 130 -5.41 -39.07 -23.02
CA ALA A 130 -5.79 -37.70 -23.35
C ALA A 130 -6.85 -37.14 -22.39
N PHE A 131 -7.88 -37.93 -22.07
CA PHE A 131 -8.94 -37.53 -21.16
C PHE A 131 -8.41 -37.30 -19.73
N THR A 132 -7.62 -38.24 -19.22
CA THR A 132 -7.02 -38.12 -17.88
C THR A 132 -6.01 -36.97 -17.80
N ALA A 133 -5.22 -36.72 -18.84
CA ALA A 133 -4.30 -35.59 -18.90
C ALA A 133 -5.03 -34.25 -18.78
N VAL A 134 -6.20 -34.09 -19.41
CA VAL A 134 -7.00 -32.86 -19.29
C VAL A 134 -7.54 -32.69 -17.88
N ILE A 135 -8.09 -33.74 -17.27
CA ILE A 135 -8.61 -33.68 -15.89
C ILE A 135 -7.50 -33.36 -14.90
N VAL A 136 -6.36 -34.03 -15.00
CA VAL A 136 -5.20 -33.81 -14.12
C VAL A 136 -4.60 -32.42 -14.34
N GLY A 137 -4.51 -31.97 -15.60
CA GLY A 137 -4.04 -30.63 -15.95
C GLY A 137 -4.89 -29.56 -15.29
N TRP A 138 -6.22 -29.69 -15.37
CA TRP A 138 -7.16 -28.79 -14.70
C TRP A 138 -7.05 -28.87 -13.17
N ALA A 139 -7.02 -30.08 -12.60
CA ALA A 139 -6.97 -30.28 -11.15
C ALA A 139 -5.67 -29.73 -10.52
N LEU A 140 -4.55 -29.78 -11.24
CA LEU A 140 -3.24 -29.33 -10.73
C LEU A 140 -2.80 -27.96 -11.28
N SER A 141 -3.64 -27.29 -12.09
CA SER A 141 -3.25 -26.05 -12.79
C SER A 141 -2.00 -26.20 -13.67
N LEU A 142 -1.84 -27.38 -14.29
CA LEU A 142 -0.70 -27.77 -15.15
C LEU A 142 -1.12 -27.90 -16.63
N ASP A 143 -1.97 -26.99 -17.11
CA ASP A 143 -2.56 -27.05 -18.46
C ASP A 143 -1.53 -27.16 -19.58
N TYR A 144 -0.42 -26.43 -19.47
CA TYR A 144 0.63 -26.45 -20.50
C TYR A 144 1.39 -27.79 -20.50
N SER A 145 1.76 -28.30 -19.32
CA SER A 145 2.40 -29.62 -19.20
C SER A 145 1.49 -30.74 -19.66
N ALA A 146 0.19 -30.70 -19.33
CA ALA A 146 -0.80 -31.69 -19.77
C ALA A 146 -0.92 -31.76 -21.30
N LYS A 147 -0.97 -30.60 -21.98
CA LYS A 147 -0.98 -30.54 -23.45
C LYS A 147 0.28 -31.15 -24.05
N LEU A 148 1.45 -30.81 -23.52
CA LEU A 148 2.72 -31.34 -24.00
C LEU A 148 2.90 -32.82 -23.71
N PHE A 149 2.39 -33.29 -22.57
CA PHE A 149 2.32 -34.69 -22.22
C PHE A 149 1.52 -35.49 -23.23
N THR A 150 0.27 -35.08 -23.51
CA THR A 150 -0.59 -35.76 -24.50
C THR A 150 0.03 -35.71 -25.90
N MET A 151 0.57 -34.55 -26.31
CA MET A 151 1.24 -34.42 -27.61
C MET A 151 2.43 -35.37 -27.75
N THR A 152 3.29 -35.45 -26.73
CA THR A 152 4.46 -36.32 -26.76
C THR A 152 4.05 -37.80 -26.73
N PHE A 153 3.05 -38.13 -25.91
CA PHE A 153 2.48 -39.47 -25.85
C PHE A 153 1.99 -39.93 -27.23
N VAL A 154 1.15 -39.12 -27.91
CA VAL A 154 0.64 -39.43 -29.25
C VAL A 154 1.77 -39.58 -30.27
N LEU A 155 2.78 -38.71 -30.22
CA LEU A 155 3.94 -38.78 -31.11
C LEU A 155 4.80 -40.04 -30.93
N VAL A 156 4.83 -40.62 -29.73
CA VAL A 156 5.54 -41.87 -29.47
C VAL A 156 4.74 -43.06 -29.99
N ILE A 157 3.45 -43.15 -29.65
CA ILE A 157 2.62 -44.30 -30.07
C ILE A 157 2.39 -44.35 -31.59
N MET A 158 2.23 -43.19 -32.26
CA MET A 158 2.06 -43.13 -33.72
C MET A 158 3.39 -43.14 -34.48
N GLY A 159 4.50 -42.86 -33.78
CA GLY A 159 5.82 -42.76 -34.39
C GLY A 159 6.54 -44.09 -34.55
N SER A 160 5.98 -45.19 -34.05
CA SER A 160 6.63 -46.49 -34.00
C SER A 160 5.80 -47.58 -34.68
N GLU A 161 6.38 -48.26 -35.67
CA GLU A 161 5.82 -49.51 -36.21
C GLU A 161 6.29 -50.74 -35.43
N ARG A 162 7.41 -50.61 -34.69
CA ARG A 162 8.00 -51.65 -33.84
C ARG A 162 8.36 -51.09 -32.47
N ALA A 163 8.35 -51.95 -31.45
CA ALA A 163 8.75 -51.61 -30.09
C ALA A 163 10.17 -50.99 -29.98
N SER A 164 11.12 -51.44 -30.81
CA SER A 164 12.47 -50.87 -30.89
C SER A 164 12.48 -49.42 -31.39
N ASP A 165 11.53 -49.09 -32.26
CA ASP A 165 11.43 -47.76 -32.87
C ASP A 165 10.75 -46.79 -31.91
N ALA A 166 9.80 -47.28 -31.08
CA ALA A 166 9.19 -46.49 -30.01
C ALA A 166 10.25 -45.93 -29.05
N TYR A 167 11.17 -46.79 -28.58
CA TYR A 167 12.29 -46.40 -27.72
C TYR A 167 13.11 -45.25 -28.33
N LEU A 168 13.48 -45.38 -29.61
CA LEU A 168 14.26 -44.39 -30.32
C LEU A 168 13.49 -43.08 -30.52
N VAL A 169 12.20 -43.15 -30.82
CA VAL A 169 11.31 -41.99 -30.98
C VAL A 169 11.20 -41.22 -29.66
N ALA A 170 10.94 -41.89 -28.54
CA ALA A 170 10.85 -41.23 -27.24
C ALA A 170 12.20 -40.63 -26.81
N LEU A 171 13.30 -41.37 -26.98
CA LEU A 171 14.65 -40.90 -26.63
C LEU A 171 15.02 -39.64 -27.44
N THR A 172 14.72 -39.61 -28.73
CA THR A 172 14.98 -38.43 -29.59
C THR A 172 14.13 -37.22 -29.20
N ARG A 173 12.84 -37.39 -28.84
CA ARG A 173 12.01 -36.28 -28.30
C ARG A 173 12.60 -35.75 -26.99
N ILE A 174 12.89 -36.64 -26.03
CA ILE A 174 13.37 -36.27 -24.69
C ILE A 174 14.73 -35.58 -24.78
N SER A 175 15.71 -36.19 -25.47
CA SER A 175 17.06 -35.62 -25.61
C SER A 175 17.05 -34.30 -26.38
N GLY A 176 16.27 -34.18 -27.46
CA GLY A 176 16.12 -32.94 -28.21
C GLY A 176 15.53 -31.81 -27.35
N ILE A 177 14.47 -32.09 -26.60
CA ILE A 177 13.81 -31.08 -25.74
C ILE A 177 14.71 -30.68 -24.57
N VAL A 178 15.36 -31.64 -23.89
CA VAL A 178 16.31 -31.35 -22.81
C VAL A 178 17.51 -30.55 -23.33
N GLY A 179 18.05 -30.90 -24.50
CA GLY A 179 19.13 -30.16 -25.15
C GLY A 179 18.73 -28.73 -25.50
N GLY A 180 17.56 -28.54 -26.11
CA GLY A 180 17.02 -27.22 -26.42
C GLY A 180 16.77 -26.35 -25.18
N VAL A 181 16.24 -26.94 -24.11
CA VAL A 181 16.08 -26.28 -22.80
C VAL A 181 17.43 -25.85 -22.24
N LEU A 182 18.43 -26.74 -22.24
CA LEU A 182 19.76 -26.43 -21.72
C LEU A 182 20.42 -25.28 -22.48
N VAL A 183 20.37 -25.30 -23.81
CA VAL A 183 20.88 -24.22 -24.66
C VAL A 183 20.18 -22.91 -24.35
N MET A 184 18.85 -22.90 -24.27
CA MET A 184 18.09 -21.67 -24.02
C MET A 184 18.34 -21.11 -22.61
N LEU A 185 18.45 -21.95 -21.58
CA LEU A 185 18.76 -21.53 -20.22
C LEU A 185 20.17 -20.93 -20.14
N LEU A 186 21.17 -21.57 -20.78
CA LEU A 186 22.54 -21.09 -20.84
C LEU A 186 22.62 -19.73 -21.56
N LEU A 187 21.97 -19.59 -22.72
CA LEU A 187 21.91 -18.33 -23.45
C LEU A 187 21.20 -17.24 -22.65
N SER A 188 20.18 -17.59 -21.84
CA SER A 188 19.46 -16.62 -21.00
C SER A 188 20.31 -16.07 -19.86
N VAL A 189 21.25 -16.86 -19.35
CA VAL A 189 22.20 -16.43 -18.31
C VAL A 189 23.36 -15.62 -18.91
N ILE A 190 23.89 -16.04 -20.06
CA ILE A 190 25.07 -15.41 -20.68
C ILE A 190 24.71 -14.12 -21.43
N ILE A 191 23.61 -14.13 -22.20
CA ILE A 191 23.26 -13.05 -23.12
C ILE A 191 22.18 -12.16 -22.49
N PHE A 192 22.60 -11.02 -21.95
CA PHE A 192 21.74 -10.01 -21.31
C PHE A 192 20.76 -10.58 -20.27
N PRO A 193 21.27 -11.13 -19.14
CA PRO A 193 20.41 -11.70 -18.11
C PRO A 193 19.44 -10.64 -17.58
N LYS A 194 18.15 -10.98 -17.56
CA LYS A 194 17.08 -10.14 -17.04
C LYS A 194 16.26 -10.93 -16.03
N SER A 195 16.26 -10.46 -14.78
CA SER A 195 15.56 -11.10 -13.66
C SER A 195 14.23 -10.41 -13.38
N ALA A 196 13.20 -11.20 -13.15
CA ALA A 196 11.91 -10.74 -12.65
C ALA A 196 12.03 -10.23 -11.20
N SER A 197 12.84 -10.89 -10.37
CA SER A 197 13.07 -10.49 -8.97
C SER A 197 13.67 -9.09 -8.86
N HIS A 198 14.67 -8.79 -9.68
CA HIS A 198 15.28 -7.46 -9.73
C HIS A 198 14.26 -6.40 -10.20
N GLN A 199 13.48 -6.69 -11.23
CA GLN A 199 12.46 -5.76 -11.74
C GLN A 199 11.30 -5.54 -10.75
N ALA A 200 10.90 -6.56 -10.01
CA ALA A 200 9.91 -6.44 -8.96
C ALA A 200 10.40 -5.47 -7.86
N SER A 201 11.66 -5.61 -7.44
CA SER A 201 12.29 -4.70 -6.48
C SER A 201 12.46 -3.28 -7.05
N ASP A 202 12.83 -3.12 -8.31
CA ASP A 202 12.93 -1.80 -8.95
C ASP A 202 11.55 -1.11 -9.00
N ASN A 203 10.51 -1.83 -9.43
CA ASN A 203 9.13 -1.31 -9.45
C ASN A 203 8.65 -0.93 -8.04
N MET A 204 8.99 -1.72 -7.01
CA MET A 204 8.65 -1.40 -5.62
C MET A 204 9.37 -0.12 -5.14
N THR A 205 10.64 0.05 -5.52
CA THR A 205 11.43 1.27 -5.21
C THR A 205 10.83 2.48 -5.91
N GLU A 206 10.48 2.36 -7.20
CA GLU A 206 9.83 3.43 -7.96
C GLU A 206 8.46 3.78 -7.36
N ALA A 207 7.68 2.79 -6.91
CA ALA A 207 6.42 3.03 -6.23
C ALA A 207 6.59 3.79 -4.90
N LEU A 208 7.62 3.47 -4.11
CA LEU A 208 7.95 4.20 -2.88
C LEU A 208 8.33 5.65 -3.17
N VAL A 209 9.13 5.90 -4.21
CA VAL A 209 9.49 7.26 -4.64
C VAL A 209 8.26 8.03 -5.14
N SER A 210 7.39 7.40 -5.94
CA SER A 210 6.13 8.01 -6.35
C SER A 210 5.21 8.31 -5.16
N LEU A 211 5.24 7.50 -4.11
CA LEU A 211 4.49 7.73 -2.86
C LEU A 211 5.04 8.95 -2.08
N VAL A 212 6.37 9.13 -2.01
CA VAL A 212 6.98 10.35 -1.44
C VAL A 212 6.52 11.60 -2.21
N ASN A 213 6.53 11.53 -3.54
CA ASN A 213 6.09 12.64 -4.38
C ASN A 213 4.59 12.93 -4.19
N LEU A 214 3.76 11.88 -4.10
CA LEU A 214 2.34 12.02 -3.77
C LEU A 214 2.13 12.69 -2.41
N SER A 215 2.90 12.30 -1.38
CA SER A 215 2.80 12.93 -0.06
C SER A 215 3.18 14.42 -0.11
N THR A 216 4.22 14.77 -0.86
CA THR A 216 4.63 16.17 -1.07
C THR A 216 3.52 16.98 -1.73
N LEU A 217 2.85 16.41 -2.75
CA LEU A 217 1.75 17.08 -3.44
C LEU A 217 0.48 17.19 -2.58
N ALA A 218 0.16 16.15 -1.81
CA ALA A 218 -1.01 16.15 -0.93
C ALA A 218 -0.94 17.28 0.12
N TRP A 219 0.25 17.50 0.70
CA TRP A 219 0.47 18.56 1.69
C TRP A 219 0.69 19.97 1.10
N ARG A 220 1.00 20.10 -0.21
CA ARG A 220 1.31 21.39 -0.86
C ARG A 220 0.23 22.46 -0.68
N LEU A 221 -1.02 22.06 -0.54
CA LEU A 221 -2.15 22.98 -0.35
C LEU A 221 -2.12 23.69 1.01
N LEU A 222 -1.45 23.09 2.00
CA LEU A 222 -1.26 23.67 3.33
C LEU A 222 -0.36 24.93 3.31
N GLU A 223 0.65 24.98 2.43
CA GLU A 223 1.55 26.14 2.26
C GLU A 223 0.85 27.34 1.59
N ARG A 224 -0.24 27.11 0.84
CA ARG A 224 -0.98 28.19 0.15
C ARG A 224 -1.89 28.98 1.10
N ASP A 225 -2.56 28.33 2.05
CA ASP A 225 -3.43 29.00 3.02
C ASP A 225 -2.66 29.85 4.04
N THR A 226 -1.37 29.54 4.27
CA THR A 226 -0.51 30.35 5.14
C THR A 226 0.11 31.58 4.46
N SER A 227 0.24 31.58 3.12
CA SER A 227 0.94 32.64 2.38
C SER A 227 0.04 33.62 1.61
N VAL A 228 -1.18 33.23 1.21
CA VAL A 228 -2.01 34.04 0.28
C VAL A 228 -3.03 34.94 0.98
N HIS A 229 -3.41 34.68 2.23
CA HIS A 229 -4.33 35.57 2.97
C HIS A 229 -3.56 36.59 3.82
N GLY A 230 -2.75 37.39 3.13
CA GLY A 230 -2.24 38.66 3.64
C GLY A 230 -3.42 39.63 3.86
N THR A 231 -3.93 39.62 5.09
CA THR A 231 -4.99 40.45 5.70
C THR A 231 -4.93 41.95 5.42
N LYS A 232 -3.85 42.48 4.84
CA LYS A 232 -3.79 43.90 4.42
C LYS A 232 -4.59 44.16 3.15
N GLY A 233 -4.61 43.22 2.20
CA GLY A 233 -5.22 43.48 0.89
C GLY A 233 -6.75 43.58 0.93
N ARG A 234 -7.43 42.69 1.66
CA ARG A 234 -8.89 42.54 1.60
C ARG A 234 -9.64 43.52 2.51
N LEU A 235 -9.07 43.87 3.67
CA LEU A 235 -9.63 44.84 4.61
C LEU A 235 -9.36 46.29 4.19
N GLU A 236 -8.18 46.60 3.60
CA GLU A 236 -7.94 47.90 2.95
C GLU A 236 -8.76 48.04 1.66
N ARG A 237 -8.97 46.96 0.89
CA ARG A 237 -9.88 46.95 -0.27
C ARG A 237 -11.34 47.13 0.13
N ALA A 238 -11.81 46.47 1.19
CA ALA A 238 -13.16 46.65 1.73
C ALA A 238 -13.42 48.10 2.20
N ARG A 239 -12.42 48.71 2.86
CA ARG A 239 -12.43 50.14 3.20
C ARG A 239 -12.42 51.06 1.97
N SER A 240 -11.74 50.65 0.92
CA SER A 240 -11.64 51.41 -0.34
C SER A 240 -12.89 51.26 -1.23
N THR A 241 -13.59 50.11 -1.18
CA THR A 241 -14.86 49.86 -1.89
C THR A 241 -16.05 50.63 -1.31
N ALA A 242 -16.03 50.96 -0.02
CA ALA A 242 -17.08 51.79 0.59
C ALA A 242 -17.03 53.27 0.12
N LEU A 243 -15.93 53.71 -0.51
CA LEU A 243 -15.69 55.12 -0.85
C LEU A 243 -15.82 55.47 -2.35
N LEU A 244 -15.91 54.49 -3.27
CA LEU A 244 -15.88 54.76 -4.72
C LEU A 244 -16.90 53.92 -5.51
N GLY A 245 -18.06 54.54 -5.77
CA GLY A 245 -19.21 53.93 -6.46
C GLY A 245 -19.16 53.92 -8.00
N GLN A 246 -17.98 53.78 -8.63
CA GLN A 246 -17.88 53.84 -10.11
C GLN A 246 -17.04 52.75 -10.80
N ASP A 247 -16.29 51.92 -10.07
CA ASP A 247 -15.42 50.88 -10.65
C ASP A 247 -16.02 49.46 -10.66
N SER A 248 -17.33 49.34 -10.39
CA SER A 248 -17.96 48.05 -10.06
C SER A 248 -17.95 47.02 -11.21
N TYR A 249 -17.91 47.46 -12.47
CA TYR A 249 -17.90 46.54 -13.63
C TYR A 249 -16.50 46.02 -13.98
N LYS A 250 -15.44 46.85 -13.87
CA LYS A 250 -14.06 46.42 -14.16
C LYS A 250 -13.49 45.50 -13.06
N ARG A 251 -13.91 45.69 -11.80
CA ARG A 251 -13.50 44.80 -10.69
C ARG A 251 -14.13 43.42 -10.77
N MET A 252 -15.36 43.31 -11.27
CA MET A 252 -16.04 42.03 -11.42
C MET A 252 -15.32 41.14 -12.45
N ASP A 253 -14.79 41.72 -13.53
CA ASP A 253 -13.96 40.99 -14.50
C ASP A 253 -12.60 40.57 -13.93
N GLU A 254 -11.93 41.41 -13.13
CA GLU A 254 -10.66 41.05 -12.46
C GLU A 254 -10.83 39.95 -11.42
N ASP A 255 -11.86 40.03 -10.56
CA ASP A 255 -12.17 39.00 -9.57
C ASP A 255 -12.60 37.67 -10.23
N LEU A 256 -13.34 37.73 -11.35
CA LEU A 256 -13.68 36.53 -12.15
C LEU A 256 -12.43 35.92 -12.80
N LEU A 257 -11.50 36.74 -13.30
CA LEU A 257 -10.23 36.28 -13.87
C LEU A 257 -9.30 35.66 -12.80
N GLU A 258 -9.25 36.23 -11.59
CA GLU A 258 -8.48 35.70 -10.45
C GLU A 258 -9.09 34.38 -9.93
N GLY A 259 -10.43 34.32 -9.85
CA GLY A 259 -11.17 33.09 -9.54
C GLY A 259 -10.92 32.00 -10.57
N HIS A 260 -10.88 32.34 -11.86
CA HIS A 260 -10.60 31.36 -12.93
C HIS A 260 -9.16 30.84 -12.87
N LYS A 261 -8.18 31.70 -12.58
CA LYS A 261 -6.77 31.29 -12.41
C LYS A 261 -6.59 30.35 -11.23
N THR A 262 -7.18 30.66 -10.07
CA THR A 262 -7.08 29.82 -8.87
C THR A 262 -7.80 28.48 -9.04
N ALA A 263 -8.94 28.44 -9.73
CA ALA A 263 -9.62 27.20 -10.09
C ALA A 263 -8.76 26.34 -11.03
N THR A 264 -8.20 26.93 -12.08
CA THR A 264 -7.32 26.23 -13.05
C THR A 264 -6.08 25.65 -12.37
N GLU A 265 -5.47 26.38 -11.42
CA GLU A 265 -4.33 25.88 -10.64
C GLU A 265 -4.70 24.72 -9.72
N ARG A 266 -5.91 24.73 -9.13
CA ARG A 266 -6.41 23.61 -8.31
C ARG A 266 -6.60 22.36 -9.16
N ASP A 267 -7.24 22.50 -10.31
CA ASP A 267 -7.45 21.39 -11.25
C ASP A 267 -6.11 20.79 -11.72
N GLN A 268 -5.10 21.64 -11.96
CA GLN A 268 -3.75 21.16 -12.29
C GLN A 268 -3.11 20.38 -11.15
N THR A 269 -3.22 20.85 -9.89
CA THR A 269 -2.67 20.11 -8.74
C THR A 269 -3.37 18.78 -8.49
N GLU A 270 -4.68 18.73 -8.71
CA GLU A 270 -5.46 17.49 -8.61
C GLU A 270 -5.03 16.49 -9.69
N ALA A 271 -4.90 16.95 -10.94
CA ALA A 271 -4.39 16.13 -12.04
C ALA A 271 -2.95 15.62 -11.78
N GLU A 272 -2.09 16.43 -11.17
CA GLU A 272 -0.75 16.00 -10.73
C GLU A 272 -0.82 14.92 -9.65
N CYS A 273 -1.68 15.08 -8.64
CA CYS A 273 -1.88 14.09 -7.57
C CYS A 273 -2.44 12.77 -8.12
N GLU A 274 -3.46 12.83 -8.97
CA GLU A 274 -4.07 11.65 -9.60
C GLU A 274 -3.04 10.91 -10.46
N LYS A 275 -2.25 11.66 -11.25
CA LYS A 275 -1.16 11.08 -12.03
C LYS A 275 -0.13 10.34 -11.16
N MET A 276 0.26 10.92 -10.02
CA MET A 276 1.19 10.25 -9.09
C MET A 276 0.56 9.04 -8.41
N LEU A 277 -0.71 9.12 -8.04
CA LEU A 277 -1.49 7.99 -7.51
C LEU A 277 -1.49 6.83 -8.51
N MET A 278 -1.85 7.10 -9.78
CA MET A 278 -1.86 6.09 -10.83
C MET A 278 -0.48 5.49 -11.09
N GLN A 279 0.60 6.29 -10.99
CA GLN A 279 1.96 5.75 -11.07
C GLN A 279 2.27 4.76 -9.95
N VAL A 280 1.88 5.05 -8.70
CA VAL A 280 2.05 4.10 -7.58
C VAL A 280 1.33 2.79 -7.89
N TYR A 281 0.06 2.85 -8.31
CA TYR A 281 -0.72 1.65 -8.64
C TYR A 281 -0.14 0.85 -9.80
N ASP A 282 0.21 1.51 -10.91
CA ASP A 282 0.81 0.86 -12.09
C ASP A 282 2.09 0.10 -11.73
N LYS A 283 2.96 0.70 -10.92
CA LYS A 283 4.21 0.07 -10.47
C LYS A 283 3.96 -1.12 -9.55
N LEU A 284 2.99 -1.01 -8.63
CA LEU A 284 2.62 -2.10 -7.73
C LEU A 284 1.93 -3.27 -8.46
N VAL A 285 1.11 -3.00 -9.47
CA VAL A 285 0.51 -4.03 -10.32
C VAL A 285 1.60 -4.76 -11.11
N LYS A 286 2.53 -4.03 -11.74
CA LYS A 286 3.68 -4.62 -12.43
C LYS A 286 4.58 -5.43 -11.50
N CYS A 287 4.70 -5.03 -10.23
CA CYS A 287 5.41 -5.82 -9.23
C CYS A 287 4.70 -7.15 -8.98
N ASP A 288 3.39 -7.13 -8.74
CA ASP A 288 2.54 -8.31 -8.47
C ASP A 288 2.54 -9.31 -9.64
N GLU A 289 2.51 -8.83 -10.89
CA GLU A 289 2.63 -9.67 -12.09
C GLU A 289 4.00 -10.39 -12.19
N LEU A 290 5.07 -9.78 -11.67
CA LEU A 290 6.41 -10.32 -11.73
C LEU A 290 6.72 -11.30 -10.59
N LEU A 291 5.99 -11.23 -9.47
CA LEU A 291 6.14 -12.10 -8.30
C LEU A 291 6.12 -13.62 -8.65
N PRO A 292 5.09 -14.18 -9.32
CA PRO A 292 5.08 -15.61 -9.65
C PRO A 292 6.22 -16.01 -10.59
N VAL A 293 6.70 -15.10 -11.44
CA VAL A 293 7.86 -15.34 -12.31
C VAL A 293 9.16 -15.31 -11.51
N ALA A 294 9.29 -14.38 -10.57
CA ALA A 294 10.42 -14.25 -9.65
C ALA A 294 10.57 -15.46 -8.74
N ALA A 295 9.47 -16.14 -8.39
CA ALA A 295 9.51 -17.38 -7.64
C ALA A 295 10.31 -18.49 -8.35
N ASN A 296 10.46 -18.44 -9.67
CA ASN A 296 11.25 -19.38 -10.47
C ASN A 296 12.73 -18.98 -10.64
N GLU A 297 13.18 -17.97 -9.91
CA GLU A 297 14.56 -17.49 -9.92
C GLU A 297 15.25 -17.80 -8.59
N VAL A 298 16.56 -18.01 -8.67
CA VAL A 298 17.39 -18.28 -7.49
C VAL A 298 18.51 -17.26 -7.44
N TYR A 299 18.65 -16.58 -6.32
CA TYR A 299 19.76 -15.67 -6.11
C TYR A 299 21.06 -16.46 -5.92
N VAL A 300 22.10 -16.00 -6.61
CA VAL A 300 23.44 -16.61 -6.53
C VAL A 300 24.39 -15.70 -5.79
N ARG A 301 24.51 -14.45 -6.24
CA ARG A 301 25.51 -13.51 -5.73
C ARG A 301 25.17 -12.09 -6.15
N THR A 302 25.57 -11.12 -5.34
CA THR A 302 25.59 -9.71 -5.73
C THR A 302 26.89 -9.42 -6.51
N PHE A 303 26.78 -9.00 -7.77
CA PHE A 303 27.89 -8.56 -8.61
C PHE A 303 27.79 -7.05 -8.87
N ARG A 304 28.85 -6.30 -8.54
CA ARG A 304 28.90 -4.83 -8.69
C ARG A 304 27.69 -4.10 -8.08
N GLY A 305 27.21 -4.56 -6.92
CA GLY A 305 26.06 -3.98 -6.24
C GLY A 305 24.68 -4.40 -6.78
N ARG A 306 24.62 -5.23 -7.84
CA ARG A 306 23.35 -5.76 -8.39
C ARG A 306 23.19 -7.23 -8.07
N TRP A 307 21.96 -7.66 -7.81
CA TRP A 307 21.65 -9.06 -7.58
C TRP A 307 21.72 -9.87 -8.89
N CYS A 308 22.51 -10.95 -8.90
CA CYS A 308 22.55 -11.91 -9.98
C CYS A 308 21.70 -13.13 -9.63
N PHE A 309 20.81 -13.48 -10.55
CA PHE A 309 19.89 -14.60 -10.44
C PHE A 309 20.19 -15.65 -11.51
N LEU A 310 19.96 -16.91 -11.16
CA LEU A 310 19.93 -18.04 -12.09
C LEU A 310 18.50 -18.60 -12.19
N PRO A 311 18.18 -19.26 -13.32
CA PRO A 311 16.93 -20.02 -13.44
C PRO A 311 16.89 -21.13 -12.37
N GLY A 312 15.77 -21.22 -11.65
CA GLY A 312 15.64 -22.09 -10.49
C GLY A 312 15.38 -23.54 -10.84
N ILE A 313 16.39 -24.30 -11.27
CA ILE A 313 16.23 -25.73 -11.62
C ILE A 313 16.23 -26.59 -10.34
N PRO A 314 15.22 -27.47 -10.11
CA PRO A 314 15.09 -28.29 -8.89
C PRO A 314 16.30 -29.18 -8.58
N GLY A 315 17.06 -29.59 -9.61
CA GLY A 315 18.23 -30.47 -9.50
C GLY A 315 19.58 -29.76 -9.32
N LEU A 316 19.70 -28.46 -9.61
CA LEU A 316 20.97 -27.73 -9.40
C LEU A 316 21.26 -27.44 -7.92
N ARG A 317 20.35 -27.83 -7.02
CA ARG A 317 20.36 -27.61 -5.57
C ARG A 317 21.52 -28.35 -4.85
N GLY A 318 22.15 -29.33 -5.49
CA GLY A 318 23.19 -30.19 -4.88
C GLY A 318 24.62 -30.03 -5.44
N CYS A 319 24.81 -29.55 -6.66
CA CYS A 319 26.14 -29.61 -7.31
C CYS A 319 27.05 -28.42 -7.03
N CYS A 320 26.52 -27.29 -6.55
CA CYS A 320 27.31 -26.10 -6.25
C CYS A 320 27.35 -25.85 -4.74
N SER A 321 28.27 -26.54 -4.06
CA SER A 321 28.79 -26.22 -2.73
C SER A 321 27.79 -26.17 -1.56
N GLY A 322 27.43 -27.35 -1.05
CA GLY A 322 27.45 -27.76 0.37
C GLY A 322 26.80 -26.94 1.51
N LYS A 323 26.44 -25.65 1.39
CA LYS A 323 25.78 -24.88 2.46
C LYS A 323 24.83 -23.80 1.92
N SER A 324 23.82 -23.49 2.73
CA SER A 324 22.71 -22.55 2.48
C SER A 324 21.60 -23.03 1.54
N THR A 325 20.38 -22.79 2.01
CA THR A 325 19.16 -22.58 1.23
C THR A 325 19.38 -21.50 0.18
N SER A 326 19.08 -21.79 -1.08
CA SER A 326 19.18 -20.82 -2.16
C SER A 326 18.12 -19.73 -1.98
N TRP A 327 18.53 -18.49 -1.74
CA TRP A 327 17.60 -17.40 -1.44
C TRP A 327 16.70 -17.09 -2.64
N ARG A 328 15.42 -16.81 -2.36
CA ARG A 328 14.41 -16.37 -3.33
C ARG A 328 13.73 -15.12 -2.79
N LEU A 329 13.18 -14.34 -3.71
CA LEU A 329 12.45 -13.13 -3.35
C LEU A 329 11.25 -13.47 -2.45
N PRO A 330 11.12 -12.86 -1.25
CA PRO A 330 10.04 -13.11 -0.29
C PRO A 330 8.71 -12.62 -0.85
N GLN A 331 7.95 -13.55 -1.43
CA GLN A 331 6.74 -13.24 -2.22
C GLN A 331 5.64 -12.64 -1.37
N ARG A 332 5.42 -13.21 -0.17
CA ARG A 332 4.33 -12.82 0.72
C ARG A 332 4.60 -11.42 1.28
N GLU A 333 5.81 -11.21 1.78
CA GLU A 333 6.23 -9.97 2.43
C GLU A 333 6.22 -8.80 1.44
N ILE A 334 6.63 -9.02 0.18
CA ILE A 334 6.55 -7.97 -0.86
C ILE A 334 5.10 -7.67 -1.24
N LYS A 335 4.23 -8.69 -1.30
CA LYS A 335 2.81 -8.49 -1.55
C LYS A 335 2.12 -7.73 -0.42
N ASP A 336 2.48 -8.04 0.83
CA ASP A 336 2.00 -7.35 2.02
C ASP A 336 2.46 -5.89 2.01
N LEU A 337 3.74 -5.63 1.72
CA LEU A 337 4.27 -4.26 1.54
C LEU A 337 3.52 -3.49 0.44
N GLY A 338 3.30 -4.11 -0.72
CA GLY A 338 2.52 -3.50 -1.80
C GLY A 338 1.08 -3.19 -1.39
N THR A 339 0.50 -4.00 -0.51
CA THR A 339 -0.85 -3.75 0.04
C THR A 339 -0.85 -2.55 0.99
N CYS A 340 0.12 -2.45 1.91
CA CYS A 340 0.28 -1.30 2.79
C CYS A 340 0.50 0.00 1.99
N MET A 341 1.34 -0.03 0.94
CA MET A 341 1.56 1.12 0.08
C MET A 341 0.29 1.60 -0.63
N ARG A 342 -0.58 0.69 -1.09
CA ARG A 342 -1.89 1.07 -1.66
C ARG A 342 -2.81 1.70 -0.62
N ARG A 343 -2.76 1.26 0.63
CA ARG A 343 -3.53 1.87 1.72
C ARG A 343 -3.03 3.28 2.00
N VAL A 344 -1.73 3.47 2.22
CA VAL A 344 -1.12 4.81 2.39
C VAL A 344 -1.44 5.73 1.23
N ALA A 345 -1.35 5.26 -0.02
CA ALA A 345 -1.69 6.07 -1.19
C ALA A 345 -3.17 6.53 -1.21
N ARG A 346 -4.12 5.67 -0.77
CA ARG A 346 -5.53 6.04 -0.63
C ARG A 346 -5.76 7.07 0.46
N VAL A 347 -5.07 6.93 1.59
CA VAL A 347 -5.18 7.89 2.70
C VAL A 347 -4.56 9.23 2.31
N LEU A 348 -3.42 9.25 1.60
CA LEU A 348 -2.83 10.47 1.06
C LEU A 348 -3.75 11.16 0.03
N TRP A 349 -4.45 10.39 -0.79
CA TRP A 349 -5.47 10.95 -1.69
C TRP A 349 -6.64 11.57 -0.90
N ALA A 350 -7.16 10.88 0.11
CA ALA A 350 -8.21 11.43 0.98
C ALA A 350 -7.75 12.72 1.69
N LEU A 351 -6.49 12.75 2.13
CA LEU A 351 -5.87 13.93 2.73
C LEU A 351 -5.79 15.09 1.73
N HIS A 352 -5.36 14.83 0.49
CA HIS A 352 -5.34 15.82 -0.57
C HIS A 352 -6.72 16.45 -0.80
N VAL A 353 -7.77 15.62 -0.91
CA VAL A 353 -9.14 16.09 -1.12
C VAL A 353 -9.61 16.98 0.04
N ILE A 354 -9.33 16.58 1.29
CA ILE A 354 -9.70 17.39 2.47
C ILE A 354 -8.96 18.73 2.48
N LEU A 355 -7.66 18.74 2.14
CA LEU A 355 -6.86 19.97 2.12
C LEU A 355 -7.20 20.88 0.93
N GLN A 356 -7.70 20.33 -0.19
CA GLN A 356 -8.11 21.10 -1.36
C GLN A 356 -9.37 21.94 -1.10
N GLU A 357 -10.27 21.42 -0.27
CA GLU A 357 -11.47 22.16 0.15
C GLU A 357 -11.16 23.32 1.09
N GLY A 358 -10.01 23.28 1.78
CA GLY A 358 -9.53 24.32 2.70
C GLY A 358 -10.37 24.51 3.96
N PHE A 359 -9.82 25.30 4.89
CA PHE A 359 -10.53 25.77 6.09
C PHE A 359 -10.94 27.24 5.91
N ASP A 360 -12.14 27.61 6.36
CA ASP A 360 -12.59 29.01 6.33
C ASP A 360 -11.66 29.90 7.18
N GLU A 361 -11.49 31.17 6.79
CA GLU A 361 -10.54 32.11 7.41
C GLU A 361 -10.79 32.30 8.92
N GLU A 362 -12.06 32.36 9.31
CA GLU A 362 -12.51 32.46 10.71
C GLU A 362 -12.11 31.22 11.52
N VAL A 363 -12.32 30.03 10.95
CA VAL A 363 -11.95 28.76 11.57
C VAL A 363 -10.43 28.59 11.60
N GLY A 364 -9.72 29.01 10.57
CA GLY A 364 -8.27 29.03 10.54
C GLY A 364 -7.65 29.89 11.64
N MET A 365 -8.28 31.02 11.99
CA MET A 365 -7.86 31.83 13.14
C MET A 365 -8.09 31.13 14.48
N ILE A 366 -9.25 30.49 14.64
CA ILE A 366 -9.58 29.73 15.84
C ILE A 366 -8.61 28.55 16.03
N LEU A 367 -8.32 27.82 14.95
CA LEU A 367 -7.35 26.71 14.97
C LEU A 367 -5.94 27.21 15.32
N LYS A 368 -5.50 28.36 14.81
CA LYS A 368 -4.19 28.96 15.18
C LYS A 368 -4.09 29.37 16.65
N GLN A 369 -5.21 29.67 17.30
CA GLN A 369 -5.23 30.02 18.72
C GLN A 369 -5.18 28.77 19.62
N ILE A 370 -5.75 27.66 19.15
CA ILE A 370 -5.87 26.41 19.92
C ILE A 370 -4.65 25.51 19.72
N TYR A 371 -4.12 25.43 18.50
CA TYR A 371 -3.03 24.52 18.14
C TYR A 371 -1.69 25.25 18.00
N PRO A 372 -0.56 24.62 18.34
CA PRO A 372 0.77 25.20 18.12
C PRO A 372 0.98 25.59 16.65
N PRO A 373 1.61 26.75 16.38
CA PRO A 373 1.78 27.25 15.01
C PRO A 373 2.68 26.35 14.14
N THR A 374 3.52 25.51 14.75
CA THR A 374 4.38 24.57 14.03
C THR A 374 3.71 23.22 13.76
N MET A 375 2.59 22.90 14.42
CA MET A 375 2.00 21.56 14.40
C MET A 375 1.69 21.05 12.99
N MET A 376 1.10 21.90 12.15
CA MET A 376 0.76 21.51 10.77
C MET A 376 2.01 21.31 9.89
N LEU A 377 3.05 22.13 10.11
CA LEU A 377 4.35 21.98 9.44
C LEU A 377 5.08 20.72 9.92
N ASP A 378 4.98 20.42 11.22
CA ASP A 378 5.57 19.23 11.84
C ASP A 378 4.88 17.95 11.33
N LEU A 379 3.55 17.95 11.17
CA LEU A 379 2.78 16.85 10.55
C LEU A 379 3.21 16.60 9.10
N GLU A 380 3.31 17.67 8.31
CA GLU A 380 3.80 17.58 6.93
C GLU A 380 5.21 17.00 6.89
N ALA A 381 6.16 17.64 7.59
CA ALA A 381 7.57 17.28 7.51
C ALA A 381 7.83 15.86 8.00
N SER A 382 7.22 15.46 9.12
CA SER A 382 7.40 14.13 9.70
C SER A 382 6.73 13.02 8.88
N SER A 383 5.56 13.27 8.27
CA SER A 383 4.93 12.29 7.36
C SER A 383 5.76 12.07 6.08
N GLN A 384 6.27 13.15 5.48
CA GLN A 384 7.17 13.07 4.31
C GLN A 384 8.48 12.36 4.67
N GLU A 385 9.05 12.66 5.85
CA GLU A 385 10.27 12.02 6.35
C GLU A 385 10.06 10.52 6.57
N ALA A 386 8.93 10.09 7.16
CA ALA A 386 8.62 8.69 7.39
C ALA A 386 8.60 7.87 6.07
N ILE A 387 7.95 8.37 5.02
CA ILE A 387 7.91 7.68 3.72
C ILE A 387 9.30 7.71 3.06
N LEU A 388 10.03 8.82 3.19
CA LEU A 388 11.37 8.97 2.63
C LEU A 388 12.40 8.03 3.29
N GLU A 389 12.31 7.81 4.61
CA GLU A 389 13.14 6.84 5.34
C GLU A 389 12.95 5.43 4.78
N LEU A 390 11.70 5.04 4.51
CA LEU A 390 11.37 3.75 3.89
C LEU A 390 11.93 3.63 2.47
N ALA A 391 11.74 4.67 1.65
CA ALA A 391 12.28 4.72 0.28
C ALA A 391 13.82 4.69 0.24
N LYS A 392 14.50 5.29 1.22
CA LYS A 392 15.97 5.25 1.36
C LYS A 392 16.48 3.90 1.85
N ALA A 393 15.68 3.17 2.61
CA ALA A 393 16.05 1.90 3.19
C ALA A 393 15.94 0.75 2.18
N PHE A 394 14.81 0.68 1.48
CA PHE A 394 14.55 -0.38 0.50
C PHE A 394 15.36 -0.19 -0.79
N PRO A 395 15.93 -1.25 -1.40
CA PRO A 395 16.06 -2.63 -0.92
C PRO A 395 17.41 -2.94 -0.24
N TYR A 396 18.32 -1.96 -0.11
CA TYR A 396 19.73 -2.24 0.17
C TYR A 396 20.15 -2.10 1.63
N ARG A 397 19.41 -1.31 2.44
CA ARG A 397 19.75 -1.12 3.86
C ARG A 397 19.24 -2.31 4.70
N PRO A 398 19.93 -2.63 5.82
CA PRO A 398 19.54 -3.76 6.66
C PRO A 398 18.24 -3.52 7.44
N ALA A 399 17.89 -2.26 7.69
CA ALA A 399 16.68 -1.86 8.41
C ALA A 399 16.30 -0.44 7.96
N ALA A 400 15.00 -0.12 8.06
CA ALA A 400 14.52 1.24 7.90
C ALA A 400 14.71 2.02 9.21
N GLU A 401 15.05 3.31 9.07
CA GLU A 401 14.99 4.26 10.18
C GLU A 401 13.50 4.52 10.52
N ALA A 402 13.21 4.87 11.77
CA ALA A 402 11.86 5.11 12.27
C ALA A 402 11.73 6.52 12.89
N ALA A 403 12.69 7.41 12.67
CA ALA A 403 12.71 8.71 13.35
C ALA A 403 11.56 9.60 12.86
N GLY A 404 11.34 9.64 11.53
CA GLY A 404 10.21 10.33 10.92
C GLY A 404 8.86 9.76 11.37
N LEU A 405 8.72 8.44 11.37
CA LEU A 405 7.48 7.77 11.81
C LEU A 405 7.15 8.09 13.28
N ASN A 406 8.11 7.94 14.18
CA ASN A 406 7.93 8.22 15.60
C ASN A 406 7.60 9.70 15.86
N ARG A 407 8.20 10.61 15.09
CA ARG A 407 7.89 12.05 15.16
C ARG A 407 6.45 12.29 14.69
N PHE A 408 6.04 11.70 13.57
CA PHE A 408 4.69 11.85 13.04
C PHE A 408 3.63 11.33 14.02
N GLN A 409 3.79 10.10 14.53
CA GLN A 409 2.88 9.52 15.51
C GLN A 409 2.75 10.38 16.78
N ARG A 410 3.86 10.97 17.26
CA ARG A 410 3.83 11.90 18.40
C ARG A 410 3.00 13.15 18.09
N THR A 411 3.25 13.80 16.96
CA THR A 411 2.51 15.02 16.57
C THR A 411 1.02 14.72 16.32
N VAL A 412 0.69 13.55 15.75
CA VAL A 412 -0.71 13.10 15.62
C VAL A 412 -1.35 12.86 16.98
N SER A 413 -0.65 12.24 17.91
CA SER A 413 -1.14 12.02 19.29
C SER A 413 -1.39 13.35 20.00
N GLU A 414 -0.50 14.34 19.84
CA GLU A 414 -0.68 15.70 20.37
C GLU A 414 -1.92 16.38 19.76
N LEU A 415 -2.09 16.30 18.44
CA LEU A 415 -3.27 16.83 17.73
C LEU A 415 -4.59 16.26 18.29
N VAL A 416 -4.65 14.93 18.47
CA VAL A 416 -5.84 14.23 18.98
C VAL A 416 -6.06 14.51 20.46
N THR A 417 -5.00 14.62 21.25
CA THR A 417 -5.10 14.92 22.69
C THR A 417 -5.67 16.32 22.92
N ILE A 418 -5.14 17.33 22.21
CA ILE A 418 -5.68 18.69 22.27
C ILE A 418 -7.15 18.69 21.87
N SER A 419 -7.52 17.99 20.79
CA SER A 419 -8.92 17.95 20.35
C SER A 419 -9.86 17.20 21.31
N ALA A 420 -9.35 16.20 22.02
CA ALA A 420 -10.09 15.49 23.07
C ALA A 420 -10.26 16.36 24.32
N GLU A 421 -9.23 17.08 24.75
CA GLU A 421 -9.31 18.03 25.86
C GLU A 421 -10.35 19.12 25.59
N GLN A 422 -10.35 19.69 24.38
CA GLN A 422 -11.34 20.70 24.00
C GLN A 422 -12.78 20.15 24.03
N ARG A 423 -13.00 18.93 23.53
CA ARG A 423 -14.31 18.27 23.61
C ARG A 423 -14.72 18.02 25.08
N SER A 424 -13.79 17.59 25.93
CA SER A 424 -14.04 17.33 27.34
C SER A 424 -14.40 18.61 28.10
N MET A 425 -13.68 19.72 27.84
CA MET A 425 -13.99 21.03 28.40
C MET A 425 -15.39 21.52 27.98
N ALA A 426 -15.75 21.34 26.71
CA ALA A 426 -17.07 21.70 26.22
C ALA A 426 -18.19 20.92 26.92
N VAL A 427 -18.02 19.60 27.06
CA VAL A 427 -18.97 18.72 27.75
C VAL A 427 -19.08 19.07 29.24
N HIS A 428 -17.98 19.34 29.93
CA HIS A 428 -18.00 19.70 31.35
C HIS A 428 -18.71 21.02 31.62
N GLN A 429 -18.55 22.02 30.76
CA GLN A 429 -19.26 23.29 30.90
C GLN A 429 -20.76 23.15 30.60
N LEU A 430 -21.14 22.33 29.61
CA LEU A 430 -22.53 21.93 29.37
C LEU A 430 -23.17 21.25 30.57
N HIS A 431 -22.46 20.33 31.24
CA HIS A 431 -22.95 19.68 32.46
C HIS A 431 -23.08 20.65 33.64
N ARG A 432 -22.16 21.60 33.82
CA ARG A 432 -22.31 22.65 34.85
C ARG A 432 -23.52 23.54 34.57
N TYR A 433 -23.76 23.86 33.31
CA TYR A 433 -24.91 24.68 32.92
C TYR A 433 -26.24 23.94 33.05
N SER A 434 -26.30 22.66 32.67
CA SER A 434 -27.52 21.87 32.88
C SER A 434 -27.83 21.72 34.37
N ALA A 435 -26.80 21.48 35.20
CA ALA A 435 -26.95 21.42 36.65
C ALA A 435 -27.41 22.75 37.27
N SER A 436 -26.88 23.89 36.81
CA SER A 436 -27.31 25.21 37.30
C SER A 436 -28.74 25.56 36.86
N ARG A 437 -29.14 25.18 35.64
CA ARG A 437 -30.52 25.34 35.15
C ARG A 437 -31.50 24.44 35.90
N GLN A 438 -31.09 23.23 36.25
CA GLN A 438 -31.89 22.29 37.03
C GLN A 438 -32.09 22.82 38.45
N SER A 439 -31.05 23.37 39.08
CA SER A 439 -31.14 24.07 40.37
C SER A 439 -32.06 25.30 40.34
N CYS A 440 -32.01 26.11 39.28
CA CYS A 440 -32.90 27.27 39.11
C CYS A 440 -34.37 26.87 38.88
N ASN A 441 -34.61 25.79 38.13
CA ASN A 441 -35.94 25.21 37.94
C ASN A 441 -36.50 24.58 39.23
N ASP A 442 -35.64 24.03 40.09
CA ASP A 442 -36.08 23.50 41.38
C ASP A 442 -36.37 24.63 42.38
N LEU A 443 -35.59 25.73 42.35
CA LEU A 443 -35.90 26.94 43.12
C LEU A 443 -37.20 27.61 42.67
N SER A 444 -37.47 27.70 41.37
CA SER A 444 -38.72 28.30 40.87
C SER A 444 -39.95 27.46 41.23
N LYS A 445 -39.83 26.12 41.21
CA LYS A 445 -40.86 25.21 41.71
C LYS A 445 -41.09 25.35 43.22
N LEU A 446 -40.03 25.57 44.01
CA LEU A 446 -40.15 25.82 45.45
C LEU A 446 -40.77 27.19 45.75
N SER A 447 -40.45 28.23 44.97
CA SER A 447 -41.07 29.56 45.08
C SER A 447 -42.56 29.53 44.73
N ALA A 448 -42.93 28.88 43.62
CA ALA A 448 -44.33 28.70 43.23
C ALA A 448 -45.14 27.91 44.28
N ARG A 449 -44.50 26.97 44.98
CA ARG A 449 -45.12 26.20 46.07
C ARG A 449 -45.27 27.00 47.37
N SER A 450 -44.36 27.94 47.63
CA SER A 450 -44.45 28.89 48.74
C SER A 450 -45.57 29.91 48.53
N GLU A 451 -45.69 30.47 47.31
CA GLU A 451 -46.75 31.42 46.93
C GLU A 451 -48.14 30.76 46.94
N ALA A 452 -48.24 29.49 46.52
CA ALA A 452 -49.48 28.72 46.63
C ALA A 452 -49.88 28.42 48.09
N SER A 453 -48.92 28.35 49.04
CA SER A 453 -49.23 28.16 50.46
C SER A 453 -49.63 29.47 51.17
N ALA A 454 -49.13 30.62 50.70
CA ALA A 454 -49.50 31.93 51.23
C ALA A 454 -50.93 32.35 50.81
N ALA A 455 -51.41 31.90 49.65
CA ALA A 455 -52.78 32.13 49.19
C ALA A 455 -53.85 31.25 49.90
N SER A 456 -53.44 30.30 50.76
CA SER A 456 -54.36 29.37 51.45
C SER A 456 -54.58 29.71 52.94
N SER A 457 -54.13 30.86 53.42
CA SER A 457 -54.29 31.28 54.82
C SER A 457 -55.08 32.59 54.97
N GLU A 458 -56.25 32.68 54.36
CA GLU A 458 -57.32 33.57 54.81
C GLU A 458 -58.65 32.80 54.86
N GLY A 459 -59.11 32.53 56.09
CA GLY A 459 -60.49 32.15 56.39
C GLY A 459 -60.70 30.75 56.97
N LYS A 460 -60.67 30.64 58.31
CA LYS A 460 -61.81 30.12 59.12
C LYS A 460 -61.53 30.09 60.63
N GLU A 461 -62.45 30.69 61.38
CA GLU A 461 -62.64 30.64 62.84
C GLU A 461 -63.31 29.34 63.35
N LEU A 462 -62.84 28.88 64.53
CA LEU A 462 -63.48 28.27 65.73
C LEU A 462 -64.60 27.18 65.61
N GLU A 463 -64.38 25.92 66.07
CA GLU A 463 -64.61 25.29 67.43
C GLU A 463 -66.01 24.61 67.57
N PRO A 464 -66.32 23.66 68.50
CA PRO A 464 -65.49 22.91 69.49
C PRO A 464 -65.81 21.39 69.67
N ASP A 465 -65.06 20.77 70.60
CA ASP A 465 -65.38 19.69 71.57
C ASP A 465 -65.20 18.17 71.30
N GLN A 466 -64.13 17.66 71.94
CA GLN A 466 -64.05 16.62 73.00
C GLN A 466 -64.45 15.13 72.84
N ALA A 467 -63.43 14.30 73.17
CA ALA A 467 -63.43 13.16 74.11
C ALA A 467 -63.56 11.69 73.62
N ALA A 468 -62.39 11.02 73.68
CA ALA A 468 -62.08 9.86 74.55
C ALA A 468 -62.00 8.41 74.00
N SER A 469 -60.96 7.72 74.52
CA SER A 469 -60.71 6.27 74.69
C SER A 469 -60.03 5.52 73.53
N ALA A 470 -59.06 4.62 73.69
CA ALA A 470 -58.09 4.24 74.73
C ALA A 470 -57.19 3.11 74.13
N ILE A 471 -56.11 2.76 74.83
CA ILE A 471 -55.31 1.50 74.83
C ILE A 471 -53.89 1.60 74.22
N THR A 472 -52.95 1.20 75.09
CA THR A 472 -51.47 1.34 75.15
C THR A 472 -50.77 -0.05 74.88
N PRO A 473 -49.46 -0.30 75.15
CA PRO A 473 -48.21 -0.12 74.36
C PRO A 473 -47.42 -1.49 74.27
N PRO A 474 -46.06 -1.70 74.31
CA PRO A 474 -44.88 -0.78 74.32
C PRO A 474 -43.54 -1.22 73.64
N HIS A 475 -42.54 -0.31 73.72
CA HIS A 475 -41.05 -0.43 73.74
C HIS A 475 -40.33 -0.95 72.46
N ILE A 476 -39.15 -0.45 72.02
CA ILE A 476 -37.82 -0.35 72.68
C ILE A 476 -36.91 0.64 71.89
N MET A 477 -36.03 1.40 72.57
CA MET A 477 -34.86 2.13 72.04
C MET A 477 -33.56 1.36 72.39
N PRO A 478 -32.39 1.55 71.72
CA PRO A 478 -31.35 2.50 72.21
C PRO A 478 -30.32 2.97 71.10
N PRO A 479 -29.13 3.56 71.40
CA PRO A 479 -28.91 4.93 71.86
C PRO A 479 -27.77 5.72 71.11
N LEU A 480 -27.52 6.94 71.62
CA LEU A 480 -26.56 8.00 71.21
C LEU A 480 -25.05 7.69 71.23
N ASN A 481 -24.28 8.50 70.48
CA ASN A 481 -23.00 9.19 70.83
C ASN A 481 -22.66 10.16 69.67
N GLY A 482 -22.11 11.38 69.79
CA GLY A 482 -21.66 12.23 70.90
C GLY A 482 -20.85 13.42 70.33
N LEU A 483 -21.13 14.62 70.83
CA LEU A 483 -20.23 15.77 71.12
C LEU A 483 -19.60 16.69 70.04
N ALA A 484 -19.54 17.97 70.46
CA ALA A 484 -18.70 19.13 70.06
C ALA A 484 -19.30 20.13 69.03
N THR A 485 -19.93 21.25 69.46
CA THR A 485 -19.35 22.61 69.74
C THR A 485 -18.75 23.28 68.48
N GLU A 486 -18.99 24.53 68.08
CA GLU A 486 -19.51 25.73 68.76
C GLU A 486 -19.87 26.83 67.71
N ARG A 487 -20.34 27.97 68.24
CA ARG A 487 -21.18 29.05 67.69
C ARG A 487 -20.48 30.18 66.88
N SER A 488 -21.28 30.78 65.97
CA SER A 488 -21.54 32.24 65.77
C SER A 488 -20.37 33.15 65.30
N SER A 489 -20.47 34.05 64.31
CA SER A 489 -21.42 35.17 64.20
C SER A 489 -21.26 35.97 62.88
N ARG A 490 -22.40 36.41 62.31
CA ARG A 490 -22.71 37.67 61.56
C ARG A 490 -21.61 38.47 60.81
N ALA A 491 -21.89 38.76 59.53
CA ALA A 491 -22.08 40.13 59.04
C ALA A 491 -22.88 40.13 57.72
N SER A 492 -23.90 40.99 57.64
CA SER A 492 -24.79 41.18 56.49
C SER A 492 -24.09 41.94 55.36
N ILE A 493 -24.30 41.52 54.10
CA ILE A 493 -24.16 42.42 52.95
C ILE A 493 -25.42 42.29 52.09
N ASP A 494 -25.97 43.47 51.85
CA ASP A 494 -27.25 43.82 51.25
C ASP A 494 -27.21 43.60 49.73
N TRP A 495 -28.02 42.69 49.20
CA TRP A 495 -28.09 42.38 47.76
C TRP A 495 -29.21 43.14 47.04
N ARG A 496 -29.91 44.06 47.72
CA ARG A 496 -31.24 44.50 47.28
C ARG A 496 -31.29 45.64 46.27
N ASN A 497 -30.19 46.16 45.74
CA ASN A 497 -30.27 47.24 44.74
C ASN A 497 -29.17 47.15 43.67
N GLN A 498 -29.37 46.29 42.66
CA GLN A 498 -29.05 46.64 41.27
C GLN A 498 -29.68 45.64 40.29
N LYS A 499 -30.99 45.75 40.12
CA LYS A 499 -31.66 45.35 38.87
C LYS A 499 -31.88 46.64 38.08
N LEU A 500 -31.64 46.57 36.77
CA LEU A 500 -31.80 47.62 35.73
C LEU A 500 -30.49 48.30 35.30
N GLN A 501 -29.76 47.63 34.40
CA GLN A 501 -29.33 48.20 33.12
C GLN A 501 -28.73 47.11 32.21
N SER A 502 -29.09 47.17 30.93
CA SER A 502 -28.67 46.32 29.79
C SER A 502 -29.17 44.88 29.78
N GLU A 503 -29.70 44.30 28.72
CA GLU A 503 -30.30 44.74 27.45
C GLU A 503 -30.88 43.42 26.90
N ASP A 504 -32.14 43.44 26.44
CA ASP A 504 -32.66 42.37 25.58
C ASP A 504 -31.97 42.50 24.22
N GLU A 505 -30.77 41.93 24.06
CA GLU A 505 -30.20 41.63 22.74
C GLU A 505 -29.52 40.24 22.76
N ASP A 506 -29.96 39.42 21.81
CA ASP A 506 -29.42 38.14 21.37
C ASP A 506 -29.52 36.95 22.35
N GLY A 507 -30.56 36.14 22.12
CA GLY A 507 -30.68 34.77 22.60
C GLY A 507 -29.67 33.83 21.94
N GLU A 508 -28.38 34.15 22.04
CA GLU A 508 -27.27 33.29 21.65
C GLU A 508 -27.05 32.27 22.79
N SER A 509 -27.31 31.01 22.49
CA SER A 509 -27.26 29.92 23.47
C SER A 509 -25.85 29.87 24.08
N ILE A 510 -25.68 29.68 25.37
CA ILE A 510 -24.33 29.50 25.94
C ILE A 510 -23.61 28.28 25.33
N ALA A 511 -24.36 27.32 24.75
CA ALA A 511 -23.81 26.23 23.93
C ALA A 511 -23.12 26.74 22.63
N GLU A 512 -23.56 27.89 22.13
CA GLU A 512 -23.06 28.62 20.97
C GLU A 512 -21.73 29.33 21.27
N LYS A 513 -21.56 29.84 22.50
CA LYS A 513 -20.27 30.33 23.03
C LYS A 513 -19.26 29.22 23.35
N LEU A 514 -19.69 27.96 23.32
CA LEU A 514 -18.93 26.78 23.73
C LEU A 514 -18.56 25.87 22.57
N ASP A 515 -19.14 26.09 21.39
CA ASP A 515 -18.75 25.40 20.18
C ASP A 515 -17.56 26.15 19.55
N ILE A 516 -16.44 25.45 19.37
CA ILE A 516 -15.19 25.99 18.78
C ILE A 516 -15.43 26.53 17.37
N PHE A 517 -16.50 26.08 16.73
CA PHE A 517 -16.91 26.50 15.42
C PHE A 517 -18.17 27.36 15.54
N PRO A 518 -18.28 28.46 14.79
CA PRO A 518 -19.46 29.29 14.83
C PRO A 518 -20.72 28.45 14.52
N PRO A 519 -21.86 28.73 15.14
CA PRO A 519 -23.15 28.04 14.91
C PRO A 519 -23.74 28.24 13.50
N SER A 520 -22.95 28.76 12.57
CA SER A 520 -23.34 28.97 11.19
C SER A 520 -23.29 27.64 10.42
N ARG A 521 -24.04 27.57 9.31
CA ARG A 521 -23.98 26.42 8.39
C ARG A 521 -22.55 26.16 7.89
N SER A 522 -21.75 27.22 7.72
CA SER A 522 -20.32 27.09 7.39
C SER A 522 -19.53 26.50 8.57
N GLY A 523 -19.74 26.97 9.81
CA GLY A 523 -19.05 26.44 10.99
C GLY A 523 -19.31 24.95 11.23
N TYR A 524 -20.54 24.44 11.03
CA TYR A 524 -20.81 23.00 11.07
C TYR A 524 -20.05 22.21 10.00
N THR A 525 -19.97 22.75 8.79
CA THR A 525 -19.22 22.13 7.68
C THR A 525 -17.73 22.08 8.01
N GLN A 526 -17.18 23.16 8.54
CA GLN A 526 -15.79 23.25 8.97
C GLN A 526 -15.46 22.33 10.15
N LYS A 527 -16.39 22.16 11.08
CA LYS A 527 -16.29 21.19 12.17
C LYS A 527 -16.12 19.77 11.64
N VAL A 528 -16.99 19.36 10.70
CA VAL A 528 -16.91 18.04 10.06
C VAL A 528 -15.60 17.87 9.29
N ARG A 529 -15.17 18.90 8.55
CA ARG A 529 -13.89 18.88 7.82
C ARG A 529 -12.69 18.71 8.76
N TRP A 530 -12.66 19.46 9.86
CA TRP A 530 -11.58 19.38 10.84
C TRP A 530 -11.49 17.98 11.46
N PHE A 531 -12.61 17.40 11.89
CA PHE A 531 -12.60 16.03 12.42
C PHE A 531 -12.27 14.99 11.35
N SER A 532 -12.68 15.21 10.10
CA SER A 532 -12.30 14.34 8.98
C SER A 532 -10.79 14.41 8.72
N PHE A 533 -10.20 15.60 8.77
CA PHE A 533 -8.74 15.79 8.70
C PHE A 533 -8.03 15.04 9.82
N GLN A 534 -8.47 15.19 11.09
CA GLN A 534 -7.88 14.47 12.22
C GLN A 534 -7.96 12.96 12.05
N PHE A 535 -9.11 12.45 11.60
CA PHE A 535 -9.31 11.03 11.32
C PHE A 535 -8.38 10.53 10.22
N VAL A 536 -8.27 11.25 9.10
CA VAL A 536 -7.40 10.87 7.98
C VAL A 536 -5.92 10.92 8.36
N VAL A 537 -5.50 11.90 9.16
CA VAL A 537 -4.12 11.99 9.66
C VAL A 537 -3.81 10.86 10.66
N GLN A 538 -4.76 10.49 11.52
CA GLN A 538 -4.62 9.32 12.39
C GLN A 538 -4.52 8.04 11.57
N GLN A 539 -5.41 7.85 10.60
CA GLN A 539 -5.38 6.70 9.70
C GLN A 539 -4.06 6.66 8.91
N LEU A 540 -3.50 7.81 8.53
CA LEU A 540 -2.20 7.87 7.87
C LEU A 540 -1.08 7.37 8.79
N ALA A 541 -1.12 7.69 10.09
CA ALA A 541 -0.11 7.23 11.04
C ALA A 541 -0.16 5.72 11.24
N GLU A 542 -1.36 5.14 11.35
CA GLU A 542 -1.58 3.69 11.46
C GLU A 542 -1.10 2.96 10.19
N GLU A 543 -1.47 3.45 9.01
CA GLU A 543 -1.07 2.82 7.74
C GLU A 543 0.44 2.96 7.46
N LEU A 544 1.08 4.05 7.93
CA LEU A 544 2.53 4.21 7.85
C LEU A 544 3.27 3.27 8.81
N GLU A 545 2.71 2.97 9.98
CA GLU A 545 3.26 1.97 10.90
C GLU A 545 3.20 0.55 10.32
N ASP A 546 2.05 0.18 9.74
CA ASP A 546 1.89 -1.08 9.01
C ASP A 546 2.88 -1.17 7.85
N MET A 547 3.03 -0.10 7.06
CA MET A 547 3.99 -0.04 5.96
C MET A 547 5.45 -0.14 6.44
N HIS A 548 5.79 0.49 7.57
CA HIS A 548 7.11 0.39 8.17
C HIS A 548 7.40 -1.05 8.60
N THR A 549 6.46 -1.70 9.30
CA THR A 549 6.57 -3.10 9.74
C THR A 549 6.73 -4.04 8.55
N ALA A 550 5.90 -3.90 7.51
CA ALA A 550 6.02 -4.69 6.29
C ALA A 550 7.38 -4.48 5.60
N THR A 551 7.89 -3.24 5.56
CA THR A 551 9.21 -2.93 5.01
C THR A 551 10.32 -3.61 5.81
N GLN A 552 10.27 -3.58 7.14
CA GLN A 552 11.26 -4.25 7.99
C GLN A 552 11.26 -5.77 7.78
N LEU A 553 10.08 -6.38 7.63
CA LEU A 553 9.96 -7.82 7.32
C LEU A 553 10.61 -8.16 5.99
N VAL A 554 10.37 -7.34 4.95
CA VAL A 554 11.01 -7.52 3.64
C VAL A 554 12.52 -7.34 3.76
N LEU A 555 13.00 -6.26 4.38
CA LEU A 555 14.44 -5.99 4.55
C LEU A 555 15.16 -7.09 5.33
N ALA A 556 14.54 -7.62 6.39
CA ALA A 556 15.07 -8.74 7.16
C ALA A 556 15.17 -10.02 6.33
N ALA A 557 14.24 -10.20 5.38
CA ALA A 557 14.25 -11.32 4.46
C ALA A 557 15.20 -11.13 3.27
N LEU A 558 15.66 -9.93 2.93
CA LEU A 558 16.57 -9.67 1.80
C LEU A 558 18.01 -10.18 2.04
N PRO A 559 18.77 -10.53 0.99
CA PRO A 559 20.14 -10.98 1.15
C PRO A 559 21.00 -9.80 1.61
N LYS A 560 21.69 -9.97 2.75
CA LYS A 560 22.55 -8.93 3.30
C LYS A 560 23.61 -8.52 2.26
N PRO A 561 23.85 -7.21 2.05
CA PRO A 561 24.93 -6.77 1.17
C PRO A 561 26.24 -7.40 1.67
N PRO A 562 27.16 -7.80 0.77
CA PRO A 562 28.42 -8.38 1.19
C PRO A 562 29.10 -7.38 2.13
N SER A 563 29.35 -7.80 3.38
CA SER A 563 30.07 -6.99 4.34
C SER A 563 31.37 -6.56 3.66
N LYS A 564 31.58 -5.25 3.47
CA LYS A 564 32.86 -4.73 2.99
C LYS A 564 33.95 -5.46 3.78
N ARG A 565 34.77 -6.27 3.13
CA ARG A 565 36.06 -6.68 3.70
C ARG A 565 36.73 -5.37 4.11
N ARG A 566 36.89 -5.14 5.41
CA ARG A 566 37.77 -4.09 5.92
C ARG A 566 39.13 -4.33 5.26
N GLY A 567 39.53 -3.41 4.38
CA GLY A 567 40.82 -3.53 3.70
C GLY A 567 40.85 -2.86 2.33
N ARG A 568 41.11 -1.55 2.35
CA ARG A 568 41.68 -0.71 1.29
C ARG A 568 40.79 -0.29 0.11
N LEU A 569 40.87 1.04 -0.10
CA LEU A 569 40.53 1.83 -1.28
C LEU A 569 39.05 2.17 -1.49
N LEU A 570 38.57 3.11 -0.67
CA LEU A 570 37.87 4.32 -1.12
C LEU A 570 37.97 5.31 0.05
N GLY A 571 38.70 6.42 -0.16
CA GLY A 571 38.87 7.48 0.82
C GLY A 571 37.54 8.14 1.19
N PRO A 572 37.51 8.94 2.28
CA PRO A 572 36.31 9.63 2.72
C PRO A 572 35.84 10.59 1.62
N LEU A 573 34.58 10.46 1.20
CA LEU A 573 33.90 11.49 0.42
C LEU A 573 33.65 12.67 1.36
N GLU A 574 34.51 13.67 1.23
CA GLU A 574 34.36 15.01 1.81
C GLU A 574 33.24 15.77 1.06
N PRO A 575 32.42 16.57 1.75
CA PRO A 575 31.27 17.23 1.16
C PRO A 575 31.68 18.53 0.45
N LEU A 576 31.50 18.59 -0.87
CA LEU A 576 31.59 19.85 -1.62
C LEU A 576 30.23 20.58 -1.53
N LEU A 577 30.12 21.43 -0.51
CA LEU A 577 29.24 22.61 -0.51
C LEU A 577 29.92 23.73 -1.31
N PRO A 578 29.20 24.52 -2.11
CA PRO A 578 29.53 25.92 -2.32
C PRO A 578 28.69 26.81 -1.39
N HIS A 579 29.36 27.84 -0.86
CA HIS A 579 28.79 28.96 -0.10
C HIS A 579 27.73 29.74 -0.88
#